data_AF-A0A1C3K0B2-F1
#
_entry.id   AF-A0A1C3K0B2-F1
#
_cell.length_a   1.000
_cell.length_b   1.000
_cell.length_c   1.000
_cell.angle_alpha   90.00
_cell.angle_beta   90.00
_cell.angle_gamma   90.00
#
_symmetry.space_group_name_H-M   'P 1'
#
loop_
_entity.id
_entity.type
_entity.pdbx_description
1 polymer ?
#
loop_
_entity_poly.entity_id
_entity_poly.type
_entity_poly.pdbx_seq_one_letter_code
_entity_poly.pdbx_strand_id
1 'polypeptide(L)'
;MAQRAAATTLRLVECDAHLRAVLDIVLARHALRGHHFPVHSPPSTSERHAPMLLALMATIDYLSDVSPKEQAKQAGAALTDLLIASHQLGYDTAVQAGPWCMDTTLRTEMGLAAREFPAAFVHVGHRQEAALR
;
A
#
# COMPACT_ATOMS: atom_id res chain seq x y z
N MET A 1 -24.86 3.67 -26.57
CA MET A 1 -23.48 3.94 -26.11
C MET A 1 -23.29 3.21 -24.79
N ALA A 2 -22.40 2.22 -24.73
CA ALA A 2 -22.19 1.43 -23.52
C ALA A 2 -21.39 2.25 -22.50
N GLN A 3 -21.95 2.43 -21.31
CA GLN A 3 -21.31 3.06 -20.17
C GLN A 3 -20.11 2.21 -19.75
N ARG A 4 -18.90 2.63 -20.12
CA ARG A 4 -17.68 1.91 -19.76
C ARG A 4 -17.29 2.32 -18.34
N ALA A 5 -17.96 1.69 -17.36
CA ALA A 5 -17.68 1.89 -15.95
C ALA A 5 -16.51 0.99 -15.52
N ALA A 6 -15.28 1.48 -15.67
CA ALA A 6 -14.13 1.05 -14.87
C ALA A 6 -13.04 2.12 -14.97
N ALA A 7 -13.02 3.07 -14.04
CA ALA A 7 -12.07 4.17 -14.08
C ALA A 7 -10.69 3.79 -13.51
N THR A 8 -10.64 2.93 -12.49
CA THR A 8 -9.40 2.51 -11.83
C THR A 8 -9.35 0.99 -11.78
N THR A 9 -8.25 0.39 -12.23
CA THR A 9 -8.01 -1.04 -11.99
C THR A 9 -7.24 -1.19 -10.69
N LEU A 10 -7.73 -2.06 -9.80
CA LEU A 10 -7.12 -2.34 -8.50
C LEU A 10 -6.72 -3.81 -8.44
N ARG A 11 -5.56 -4.10 -7.85
CA ARG A 11 -5.18 -5.47 -7.49
C ARG A 11 -4.35 -5.50 -6.21
N LEU A 12 -4.32 -6.66 -5.58
CA LEU A 12 -3.39 -6.96 -4.50
C LEU A 12 -2.22 -7.75 -5.05
N VAL A 13 -1.03 -7.38 -4.62
CA VAL A 13 0.21 -8.11 -4.89
C VAL A 13 0.81 -8.49 -3.55
N GLU A 14 1.06 -9.78 -3.33
CA GLU A 14 1.83 -10.21 -2.18
C GLU A 14 3.30 -9.84 -2.38
N CYS A 15 3.88 -9.18 -1.39
CA CYS A 15 5.29 -8.80 -1.41
C CYS A 15 6.12 -9.88 -0.73
N ASP A 16 7.03 -10.47 -1.48
CA ASP A 16 7.99 -11.44 -0.96
C ASP A 16 9.06 -10.78 -0.08
N ALA A 17 10.01 -11.60 0.40
CA ALA A 17 11.11 -11.14 1.23
C ALA A 17 12.01 -10.11 0.53
N HIS A 18 12.19 -10.24 -0.79
CA HIS A 18 12.98 -9.30 -1.58
C HIS A 18 12.32 -7.93 -1.62
N LEU A 19 11.04 -7.88 -1.98
CA LEU A 19 10.30 -6.63 -2.06
C LEU A 19 10.13 -5.97 -0.69
N ARG A 20 9.98 -6.76 0.38
CA ARG A 20 9.98 -6.25 1.76
C ARG A 20 11.32 -5.58 2.12
N ALA A 21 12.46 -6.18 1.75
CA ALA A 21 13.77 -5.59 1.97
C ALA A 21 13.97 -4.29 1.17
N VAL A 22 13.52 -4.25 -0.10
CA VAL A 22 13.54 -3.04 -0.93
C VAL A 22 12.71 -1.93 -0.29
N LEU A 23 11.51 -2.24 0.20
CA LEU A 23 10.64 -1.29 0.88
C LEU A 23 11.33 -0.68 2.11
N ASP A 24 11.97 -1.49 2.95
CA ASP A 24 12.69 -1.02 4.13
C ASP A 24 13.82 -0.04 3.76
N ILE A 25 14.59 -0.34 2.71
CA ILE A 25 15.64 0.55 2.20
C ILE A 25 15.05 1.88 1.71
N VAL A 26 13.96 1.84 0.95
CA VAL A 26 13.29 3.05 0.44
C VAL A 26 12.77 3.91 1.59
N LEU A 27 12.11 3.29 2.58
CA LEU A 27 11.60 3.98 3.75
C LEU A 27 12.74 4.62 4.57
N ALA A 28 13.83 3.89 4.82
CA ALA A 28 14.99 4.41 5.52
C ALA A 28 15.60 5.62 4.80
N ARG A 29 15.76 5.52 3.47
CA ARG A 29 16.26 6.62 2.63
C ARG A 29 15.34 7.85 2.70
N HIS A 30 14.03 7.66 2.68
CA HIS A 30 13.06 8.76 2.77
C HIS A 30 13.05 9.42 4.16
N ALA A 31 13.21 8.63 5.24
CA ALA A 31 13.31 9.15 6.59
C ALA A 31 14.54 10.06 6.78
N LEU A 32 15.70 9.68 6.22
CA LEU A 32 16.93 10.47 6.26
C LEU A 32 16.81 11.82 5.51
N ARG A 33 15.92 11.91 4.52
CA ARG A 33 15.70 13.13 3.74
C ARG A 33 14.84 14.18 4.45
N GLY A 34 14.43 13.93 5.70
CA GLY A 34 13.73 14.92 6.53
C GLY A 34 12.31 15.24 6.07
N HIS A 35 11.73 14.45 5.17
CA HIS A 35 10.30 14.54 4.89
C HIS A 35 9.53 14.00 6.10
N HIS A 36 9.11 14.91 6.99
CA HIS A 36 8.15 14.59 8.03
C HIS A 36 6.84 14.20 7.33
N PHE A 37 6.55 12.92 7.26
CA PHE A 37 5.22 12.48 6.85
C PHE A 37 4.33 12.49 8.08
N PRO A 38 3.08 12.96 8.01
CA PRO A 38 2.08 12.60 9.00
C PRO A 38 1.83 11.10 8.83
N VAL A 39 2.71 10.30 9.42
CA VAL A 39 2.53 8.87 9.55
C VAL A 39 1.38 8.70 10.53
N HIS A 40 0.37 7.91 10.19
CA HIS A 40 -0.52 7.33 11.18
C HIS A 40 0.31 6.40 12.07
N SER A 41 0.99 6.96 13.06
CA SER A 41 1.98 6.33 13.96
C SER A 41 3.16 5.63 13.24
N PRO A 42 4.42 5.84 13.65
CA PRO A 42 5.52 5.03 13.13
C PRO A 42 5.18 3.55 13.37
N PRO A 43 5.42 2.67 12.38
CA PRO A 43 5.07 1.27 12.52
C PRO A 43 5.77 0.70 13.75
N SER A 44 5.00 0.12 14.66
CA SER A 44 5.54 -0.58 15.82
C SER A 44 6.52 -1.66 15.35
N THR A 45 7.51 -2.02 16.16
CA THR A 45 8.47 -3.09 15.81
C THR A 45 7.77 -4.41 15.46
N SER A 46 6.57 -4.66 15.99
CA SER A 46 5.70 -5.78 15.62
C SER A 46 5.19 -5.74 14.16
N GLU A 47 4.99 -4.56 13.57
CA GLU A 47 4.48 -4.43 12.19
C GLU A 47 5.51 -4.86 11.14
N ARG A 48 6.81 -4.69 11.42
CA ARG A 48 7.89 -5.18 10.53
C ARG A 48 7.98 -6.71 10.48
N HIS A 49 7.32 -7.41 11.40
CA HIS A 49 7.27 -8.86 11.49
C HIS A 49 5.90 -9.46 11.11
N ALA A 50 5.00 -8.66 10.53
CA ALA A 50 3.76 -9.20 10.01
C ALA A 50 4.05 -10.33 9.01
N PRO A 51 3.39 -11.51 9.13
CA PRO A 51 3.66 -12.66 8.29
C PRO A 51 3.35 -12.42 6.82
N MET A 52 2.51 -11.43 6.50
CA MET A 52 2.14 -11.07 5.13
C MET A 52 2.31 -9.57 4.88
N LEU A 53 2.81 -9.22 3.70
CA LEU A 53 2.83 -7.87 3.17
C LEU A 53 2.06 -7.84 1.86
N LEU A 54 1.08 -6.96 1.75
CA LEU A 54 0.32 -6.74 0.53
C LEU A 54 0.60 -5.34 -0.01
N ALA A 55 0.85 -5.20 -1.30
CA ALA A 55 0.77 -3.94 -2.01
C ALA A 55 -0.60 -3.82 -2.67
N LEU A 56 -1.36 -2.78 -2.31
CA LEU A 56 -2.55 -2.39 -3.05
C LEU A 56 -2.11 -1.56 -4.25
N MET A 57 -2.22 -2.16 -5.43
CA MET A 57 -1.85 -1.54 -6.70
C MET A 57 -3.04 -0.84 -7.32
N ALA A 58 -2.80 0.35 -7.87
CA ALA A 58 -3.75 1.09 -8.67
C ALA A 58 -3.19 1.38 -10.06
N THR A 59 -4.03 1.22 -11.07
CA THR A 59 -3.74 1.64 -12.45
C THR A 59 -4.72 2.73 -12.85
N ILE A 60 -4.18 3.88 -13.26
CA ILE A 60 -4.98 5.03 -13.67
C ILE A 60 -5.37 4.92 -15.13
N ASP A 61 -6.68 4.98 -15.41
CA ASP A 61 -7.19 5.14 -16.75
C ASP A 61 -7.31 6.62 -17.17
N TYR A 62 -6.28 7.19 -17.82
CA TYR A 62 -6.34 8.54 -18.39
C TYR A 62 -7.32 8.69 -19.56
N LEU A 63 -7.84 7.59 -20.12
CA LEU A 63 -8.89 7.64 -21.15
C LEU A 63 -10.30 7.59 -20.56
N SER A 64 -10.43 7.39 -19.25
CA SER A 64 -11.72 7.38 -18.55
C SER A 64 -12.24 8.80 -18.34
N ASP A 65 -13.57 8.95 -18.36
CA ASP A 65 -14.27 10.21 -18.05
C ASP A 65 -14.10 10.65 -16.59
N VAL A 66 -13.73 9.73 -15.70
CA VAL A 66 -13.42 10.02 -14.29
C VAL A 66 -12.00 10.55 -14.19
N SER A 67 -11.81 11.70 -13.53
CA SER A 67 -10.48 12.31 -13.39
C SER A 67 -9.48 11.41 -12.64
N PRO A 68 -8.16 11.51 -12.91
CA PRO A 68 -7.13 10.75 -12.18
C PRO A 68 -7.17 10.93 -10.66
N LYS A 69 -7.60 12.12 -10.19
CA LYS A 69 -7.72 12.40 -8.75
C LYS A 69 -8.86 11.59 -8.11
N GLU A 70 -10.01 11.49 -8.79
CA GLU A 70 -11.12 10.67 -8.32
C GLU A 70 -10.79 9.17 -8.41
N GLN A 71 -10.05 8.76 -9.43
CA GLN A 71 -9.53 7.39 -9.53
C GLN A 71 -8.59 7.04 -8.37
N ALA A 72 -7.68 7.95 -7.99
CA ALA A 72 -6.83 7.76 -6.82
C ALA A 72 -7.65 7.67 -5.51
N LYS A 73 -8.76 8.39 -5.38
CA LYS A 73 -9.68 8.25 -4.24
C LYS A 73 -10.35 6.88 -4.21
N GLN A 74 -10.68 6.30 -5.37
CA GLN A 74 -11.21 4.93 -5.43
C GLN A 74 -10.22 3.92 -4.85
N ALA A 75 -8.92 4.09 -5.10
CA ALA A 75 -7.89 3.27 -4.46
C ALA A 75 -7.87 3.43 -2.93
N GLY A 76 -8.04 4.66 -2.42
CA GLY A 76 -8.17 4.91 -0.98
C GLY A 76 -9.44 4.31 -0.35
N ALA A 77 -10.56 4.32 -1.07
CA ALA A 77 -11.80 3.67 -0.65
C ALA A 77 -11.61 2.15 -0.58
N ALA A 78 -11.05 1.54 -1.62
CA ALA A 78 -10.76 0.11 -1.63
C ALA A 78 -9.75 -0.33 -0.56
N LEU A 79 -8.78 0.54 -0.22
CA LEU A 79 -7.91 0.31 0.93
C LEU A 79 -8.72 0.23 2.23
N THR A 80 -9.66 1.15 2.45
CA THR A 80 -10.53 1.12 3.63
C THR A 80 -11.35 -0.17 3.68
N ASP A 81 -11.93 -0.59 2.56
CA ASP A 81 -12.68 -1.84 2.46
C ASP A 81 -11.81 -3.06 2.80
N LEU A 82 -10.57 -3.09 2.32
CA LEU A 82 -9.60 -4.13 2.63
C LEU A 82 -9.28 -4.19 4.14
N LEU A 83 -9.09 -3.03 4.80
CA LEU A 83 -8.80 -2.98 6.23
C LEU A 83 -10.00 -3.47 7.05
N ILE A 84 -11.21 -3.04 6.69
CA ILE A 84 -12.45 -3.49 7.34
C ILE A 84 -12.62 -5.01 7.19
N ALA A 85 -12.44 -5.53 5.97
CA ALA A 85 -12.55 -6.96 5.69
C ALA A 85 -11.48 -7.76 6.45
N SER A 86 -10.24 -7.28 6.51
CA SER A 86 -9.16 -7.93 7.25
C SER A 86 -9.49 -8.04 8.73
N HIS A 87 -9.97 -6.95 9.34
CA HIS A 87 -10.40 -6.95 10.74
C HIS A 87 -11.59 -7.87 10.99
N GLN A 88 -12.58 -7.92 10.09
CA GLN A 88 -13.71 -8.85 10.20
C GLN A 88 -13.29 -10.32 10.12
N LEU A 89 -12.19 -10.61 9.42
CA LEU A 89 -11.59 -11.94 9.35
C LEU A 89 -10.68 -12.27 10.56
N GLY A 90 -10.53 -11.35 11.52
CA GLY A 90 -9.72 -11.52 12.72
C GLY A 90 -8.25 -11.16 12.55
N TYR A 91 -7.88 -10.48 11.47
CA TYR A 91 -6.53 -9.99 11.24
C TYR A 91 -6.36 -8.55 11.73
N ASP A 92 -5.16 -8.27 12.21
CA ASP A 92 -4.68 -6.92 12.44
C ASP A 92 -3.87 -6.44 11.24
N THR A 93 -4.02 -5.17 10.92
CA THR A 93 -3.38 -4.56 9.76
C THR A 93 -2.69 -3.26 10.13
N ALA A 94 -1.51 -3.04 9.55
CA ALA A 94 -0.85 -1.75 9.57
C ALA A 94 -0.54 -1.25 8.16
N VAL A 95 -0.78 0.03 7.94
CA VAL A 95 -0.71 0.63 6.61
C VAL A 95 0.47 1.59 6.51
N GLN A 96 1.22 1.44 5.43
CA GLN A 96 2.25 2.36 5.02
C GLN A 96 1.90 2.92 3.63
N ALA A 97 1.68 4.22 3.56
CA ALA A 97 1.47 4.94 2.30
C ALA A 97 2.17 6.30 2.34
N GLY A 98 2.52 6.84 1.18
CA GLY A 98 3.09 8.18 1.08
C GLY A 98 3.76 8.44 -0.27
N PRO A 99 4.37 9.62 -0.45
CA PRO A 99 5.05 9.99 -1.70
C PRO A 99 6.17 9.02 -2.12
N TRP A 100 6.77 8.33 -1.15
CA TRP A 100 7.78 7.29 -1.37
C TRP A 100 7.23 6.06 -2.12
N CYS A 101 5.90 5.87 -2.17
CA CYS A 101 5.30 4.84 -3.01
C CYS A 101 5.59 5.06 -4.51
N MET A 102 5.96 6.28 -4.91
CA MET A 102 6.38 6.61 -6.29
C MET A 102 7.89 6.45 -6.51
N ASP A 103 8.66 5.97 -5.53
CA ASP A 103 10.11 5.84 -5.65
C ASP A 103 10.50 4.90 -6.81
N THR A 104 11.41 5.37 -7.66
CA THR A 104 11.84 4.64 -8.86
C THR A 104 12.40 3.26 -8.56
N THR A 105 13.03 3.06 -7.40
CA THR A 105 13.57 1.76 -6.96
C THR A 105 12.43 0.77 -6.79
N LEU A 106 11.40 1.12 -5.99
CA LEU A 106 10.23 0.27 -5.79
C LEU A 106 9.51 -0.02 -7.11
N ARG A 107 9.35 0.99 -7.96
CA ARG A 107 8.71 0.81 -9.27
C ARG A 107 9.45 -0.18 -10.16
N THR A 108 10.77 -0.14 -10.13
CA THR A 108 11.64 -1.02 -10.94
C THR A 108 11.58 -2.46 -10.41
N GLU A 109 11.75 -2.64 -9.10
CA GLU A 109 11.75 -3.97 -8.47
C GLU A 109 10.39 -4.67 -8.57
N MET A 110 9.30 -3.91 -8.55
CA MET A 110 7.95 -4.47 -8.75
C MET A 110 7.56 -4.64 -10.23
N GLY A 111 8.41 -4.22 -11.18
CA GLY A 111 8.13 -4.32 -12.61
C GLY A 111 6.92 -3.48 -13.08
N LEU A 112 6.69 -2.32 -12.47
CA LEU A 112 5.46 -1.56 -12.67
C LEU A 112 5.40 -0.85 -14.03
N ALA A 113 4.22 -0.91 -14.65
CA ALA A 113 3.94 -0.11 -15.83
C ALA A 113 3.90 1.40 -15.49
N ALA A 114 4.04 2.26 -16.52
CA ALA A 114 4.08 3.72 -16.33
C ALA A 114 2.83 4.29 -15.63
N ARG A 115 1.67 3.66 -15.81
CA ARG A 115 0.36 4.13 -15.30
C ARG A 115 -0.07 3.45 -14.01
N GLU A 116 0.85 2.67 -13.44
CA GLU A 116 0.61 1.82 -12.30
C GLU A 116 1.46 2.25 -11.13
N PHE A 117 0.88 2.18 -9.93
CA PHE A 117 1.59 2.52 -8.72
C PHE A 117 1.01 1.79 -7.50
N PRO A 118 1.83 1.56 -6.45
CA PRO A 118 1.32 1.12 -5.17
C PRO A 118 0.62 2.30 -4.49
N ALA A 119 -0.66 2.13 -4.19
CA ALA A 119 -1.45 3.10 -3.42
C ALA A 119 -1.12 3.00 -1.92
N ALA A 120 -0.85 1.78 -1.43
CA ALA A 120 -0.42 1.52 -0.08
C ALA A 120 0.26 0.15 0.03
N PHE A 121 1.05 -0.02 1.08
CA PHE A 121 1.54 -1.31 1.57
C PHE A 121 0.82 -1.64 2.88
N VAL A 122 0.33 -2.85 3.01
CA VAL A 122 -0.48 -3.33 4.14
C VAL A 122 0.21 -4.54 4.75
N HIS A 123 0.71 -4.37 5.97
CA HIS A 123 1.20 -5.45 6.81
C HIS A 123 0.01 -6.16 7.42
N VAL A 124 -0.12 -7.46 7.21
CA VAL A 124 -1.26 -8.27 7.69
C VAL A 124 -0.73 -9.38 8.60
N GLY A 125 -1.34 -9.51 9.77
CA GLY A 125 -0.99 -10.54 10.75
C GLY A 125 -2.06 -10.67 11.81
N HIS A 126 -1.73 -11.38 12.89
CA HIS A 126 -2.49 -11.31 14.12
C HIS A 126 -1.69 -10.46 15.11
N ARG A 127 -2.38 -9.67 15.95
CA ARG A 127 -1.75 -9.02 17.08
C ARG A 127 -1.07 -10.09 17.93
N GLN A 128 0.24 -10.01 18.04
CA GLN A 128 0.93 -10.71 19.13
C GLN A 128 0.44 -10.04 20.41
N GLU A 129 -0.37 -10.75 21.20
CA GLU A 129 -0.64 -10.33 22.57
C GLU A 129 0.72 -10.07 23.21
N ALA A 130 0.90 -8.87 23.75
CA ALA A 130 2.06 -8.57 24.57
C ALA A 130 2.06 -9.61 25.68
N ALA A 131 2.98 -10.56 25.63
CA ALA A 131 3.13 -11.56 26.66
C ALA A 131 3.25 -10.81 27.98
N LEU A 132 2.20 -10.88 28.81
CA LEU A 132 2.25 -10.41 30.19
C LEU A 132 3.46 -11.09 30.84
N ARG A 133 4.52 -10.32 31.01
CA ARG A 133 5.70 -10.65 31.80
C ARG A 133 5.75 -9.68 32.97
#